data_AF-A0A938XPQ4-F1
#
_entry.id   AF-A0A938XPQ4-F1
#
_cell.length_a   1.000
_cell.length_b   1.000
_cell.length_c   1.000
_cell.angle_alpha   90.00
_cell.angle_beta   90.00
_cell.angle_gamma   90.00
#
_symmetry.space_group_name_H-M   'P 1'
#
loop_
_entity.id
_entity.type
_entity.pdbx_description
1 polymer ?
#
loop_
_entity_poly.entity_id
_entity_poly.type
_entity_poly.pdbx_seq_one_letter_code
_entity_poly.pdbx_strand_id
1 'polypeptide(L)'
;MYGLPLILILIVIGGLIAYVGDKIGMKVGKNRLSLFGLRPKYSSIIITVVTGVLITIFSVSLMMLASQKARIAVFRLDDLLLEIERSKAELDTLRADKKELQQQTENLAHNLKLFGEKYFLYLNQEVLYKKGVEVSQIIINDESKEEISTQLNNWLQQLDSQAQELEFNKLRYNGRELDKLITILTEKEASYTVRLITANNIFKGDDLVVKFDLVGVNL
;
A
#
# COMPACT_ATOMS: atom_id res chain seq x y z
N MET A 1 30.78 -17.76 -29.97
CA MET A 1 31.50 -19.01 -29.64
C MET A 1 33.01 -18.74 -29.61
N TYR A 2 33.51 -17.97 -28.65
CA TYR A 2 34.93 -17.56 -28.56
C TYR A 2 35.72 -18.28 -27.45
N GLY A 3 35.12 -19.29 -26.80
CA GLY A 3 35.76 -19.99 -25.67
C GLY A 3 37.00 -20.78 -26.07
N LEU A 4 36.96 -21.47 -27.21
CA LEU A 4 38.03 -22.39 -27.64
C LEU A 4 39.34 -21.65 -28.02
N PRO A 5 39.31 -20.54 -28.79
CA PRO A 5 40.51 -19.71 -29.03
C PRO A 5 41.08 -19.11 -27.74
N LEU A 6 40.21 -18.70 -26.81
CA LEU A 6 40.62 -18.10 -25.53
C LEU A 6 41.37 -19.11 -24.66
N ILE A 7 40.88 -20.36 -24.59
CA ILE A 7 41.54 -21.45 -23.86
C ILE A 7 42.92 -21.73 -24.45
N LEU A 8 43.05 -21.79 -25.78
CA LEU A 8 44.33 -21.98 -26.45
C LEU A 8 45.35 -20.88 -26.09
N ILE A 9 44.91 -19.61 -26.12
CA ILE A 9 45.75 -18.46 -25.74
C ILE A 9 46.17 -18.58 -24.26
N LEU A 10 45.25 -18.97 -23.38
CA LEU A 10 45.52 -19.09 -21.95
C LEU A 10 46.55 -20.19 -21.66
N ILE A 11 46.46 -21.33 -22.35
CA ILE A 11 47.41 -22.45 -22.24
C ILE A 11 48.80 -21.99 -22.70
N VAL A 12 48.89 -21.29 -23.84
CA VAL A 12 50.16 -20.79 -24.38
C VAL A 12 50.81 -19.79 -23.42
N ILE A 13 50.05 -18.82 -22.91
CA ILE A 13 50.55 -17.81 -21.97
C ILE A 13 50.96 -18.46 -20.64
N GLY A 14 50.14 -19.35 -20.10
CA GLY A 14 50.44 -20.08 -18.86
C GLY A 14 51.71 -20.93 -18.98
N GLY A 15 51.87 -21.63 -20.10
CA GLY A 15 53.09 -22.40 -20.41
C GLY A 15 54.33 -21.51 -20.54
N LEU A 16 54.20 -20.33 -21.16
CA LEU A 16 55.29 -19.38 -21.30
C LEU A 16 55.77 -18.86 -19.93
N ILE A 17 54.83 -18.50 -19.06
CA ILE A 17 55.12 -18.01 -17.70
C ILE A 17 55.76 -19.11 -16.85
N ALA A 18 55.26 -20.35 -16.94
CA ALA A 18 55.84 -21.50 -16.23
C ALA A 18 57.29 -21.77 -16.66
N TYR A 19 57.57 -21.74 -17.98
CA TYR A 19 58.91 -21.93 -18.50
C TYR A 19 59.89 -20.83 -18.03
N VAL A 20 59.45 -19.57 -18.02
CA VAL A 20 60.29 -18.46 -17.54
C VAL A 20 60.58 -18.59 -16.04
N GLY A 21 59.58 -18.94 -15.23
CA GLY A 21 59.76 -19.17 -13.79
C GLY A 21 60.79 -20.26 -13.48
N ASP A 22 60.71 -21.40 -14.17
CA ASP A 22 61.63 -22.52 -13.98
C ASP A 22 63.06 -22.19 -14.45
N LYS A 23 63.18 -21.42 -15.55
CA LYS A 23 64.48 -20.97 -16.07
C LYS A 23 65.19 -20.01 -15.12
N ILE A 24 64.45 -19.12 -14.44
CA ILE A 24 64.99 -18.25 -13.40
C ILE A 24 65.46 -19.11 -12.21
N GLY A 25 64.63 -20.05 -11.75
CA GLY A 25 64.98 -20.97 -10.67
C GLY A 25 66.26 -21.78 -10.94
N MET A 26 66.37 -22.37 -12.14
CA MET A 26 67.55 -23.14 -12.56
C MET A 26 68.81 -22.27 -12.67
N LYS A 27 68.70 -21.06 -13.21
CA LYS A 27 69.86 -20.16 -13.36
C LYS A 27 70.41 -19.74 -12.00
N VAL A 28 69.52 -19.48 -11.04
CA VAL A 28 69.89 -19.19 -9.65
C VAL A 28 70.55 -20.40 -8.97
N GLY A 29 70.02 -21.61 -9.20
CA GLY A 29 70.60 -22.85 -8.68
C GLY A 29 71.98 -23.17 -9.27
N LYS A 30 72.18 -22.93 -10.57
CA LYS A 30 73.45 -23.19 -11.26
C LYS A 30 74.55 -22.21 -10.84
N ASN A 31 74.21 -20.95 -10.57
CA ASN A 31 75.14 -19.92 -10.11
C ASN A 31 75.53 -20.07 -8.62
N ARG A 32 75.04 -21.10 -7.93
CA ARG A 32 75.26 -21.38 -6.50
C ARG A 32 75.03 -20.15 -5.61
N LEU A 33 74.02 -19.33 -5.94
CA LEU A 33 73.70 -18.13 -5.18
C LEU A 33 73.28 -18.54 -3.76
N SER A 34 73.94 -17.93 -2.78
CA SER A 34 73.62 -18.10 -1.35
C SER A 34 72.68 -16.99 -0.94
N LEU A 35 71.48 -17.35 -0.49
CA LEU A 35 70.57 -16.41 0.16
C LEU A 35 70.85 -16.49 1.66
N PHE A 36 71.29 -15.39 2.29
CA PHE A 36 71.57 -15.32 3.74
C PHE A 36 72.47 -16.45 4.30
N GLY A 37 73.44 -16.95 3.52
CA GLY A 37 74.37 -17.98 3.99
C GLY A 37 73.87 -19.43 3.86
N LEU A 38 72.69 -19.66 3.29
CA LEU A 38 72.15 -21.02 3.11
C LEU A 38 72.87 -21.80 2.00
N ARG A 39 72.91 -23.14 2.18
CA ARG A 39 73.44 -24.08 1.18
C ARG A 39 72.72 -23.86 -0.16
N PRO A 40 73.46 -23.70 -1.28
CA PRO A 40 72.89 -23.22 -2.55
C PRO A 40 71.66 -23.96 -3.09
N LYS A 41 71.51 -25.26 -2.73
CA LYS A 41 70.33 -26.06 -3.08
C LYS A 41 69.03 -25.50 -2.48
N TYR A 42 69.05 -25.12 -1.20
CA TYR A 42 67.86 -24.60 -0.52
C TYR A 42 67.58 -23.15 -0.94
N SER A 43 68.63 -22.35 -1.14
CA SER A 43 68.52 -20.99 -1.65
C SER A 43 67.80 -20.95 -3.01
N SER A 44 68.15 -21.84 -3.93
CA SER A 44 67.48 -21.95 -5.23
C SER A 44 66.00 -22.32 -5.10
N ILE A 45 65.65 -23.28 -4.24
CA ILE A 45 64.25 -23.68 -4.02
C ILE A 45 63.43 -22.51 -3.47
N ILE A 46 63.95 -21.82 -2.45
CA ILE A 46 63.28 -20.65 -1.84
C ILE A 46 63.07 -19.57 -2.90
N ILE A 47 64.10 -19.27 -3.70
CA ILE A 47 64.01 -18.23 -4.73
C ILE A 47 62.97 -18.62 -5.79
N THR A 48 62.90 -19.89 -6.22
CA THR A 48 61.87 -20.35 -7.17
C THR A 48 60.46 -20.20 -6.59
N VAL A 49 60.24 -20.60 -5.33
CA VAL A 49 58.93 -20.45 -4.66
C VAL A 49 58.53 -18.99 -4.54
N VAL A 50 59.44 -18.13 -4.07
CA VAL A 50 59.20 -16.68 -3.95
C VAL A 50 58.90 -16.06 -5.31
N THR A 51 59.63 -16.45 -6.36
CA THR A 51 59.37 -15.99 -7.73
C THR A 51 57.97 -16.40 -8.18
N GLY A 52 57.55 -17.63 -7.90
CA GLY A 52 56.19 -18.12 -8.19
C GLY A 52 55.11 -17.30 -7.49
N VAL A 53 55.27 -17.06 -6.18
CA VAL A 53 54.34 -16.22 -5.39
C VAL A 53 54.26 -14.80 -5.94
N LEU A 54 55.41 -14.19 -6.29
CA LEU A 54 55.45 -12.86 -6.88
C LEU A 54 54.73 -12.80 -8.23
N ILE A 55 54.88 -13.81 -9.08
CA ILE A 55 54.17 -13.91 -10.36
C ILE A 55 52.66 -13.99 -10.13
N THR A 56 52.20 -14.80 -9.16
CA THR A 56 50.77 -14.93 -8.85
C THR A 56 50.18 -13.63 -8.33
N ILE A 57 50.86 -12.97 -7.39
CA ILE A 57 50.43 -11.65 -6.87
C ILE A 57 50.36 -10.65 -8.01
N PHE A 58 51.40 -10.56 -8.85
CA PHE A 58 51.43 -9.64 -9.98
C PHE A 58 50.29 -9.91 -10.97
N SER A 59 50.02 -11.18 -11.30
CA SER A 59 48.94 -11.56 -12.20
C SER A 59 47.56 -11.17 -11.66
N VAL A 60 47.27 -11.48 -10.38
CA VAL A 60 46.01 -11.13 -9.72
C VAL A 60 45.86 -9.60 -9.62
N SER A 61 46.92 -8.89 -9.25
CA SER A 61 46.93 -7.42 -9.21
C SER A 61 46.66 -6.80 -10.58
N LEU A 62 47.30 -7.29 -11.64
CA LEU A 62 47.07 -6.81 -13.00
C LEU A 62 45.60 -7.02 -13.41
N MET A 63 45.04 -8.19 -13.06
CA MET A 63 43.64 -8.52 -13.34
C MET A 63 42.66 -7.64 -12.57
N MET A 64 42.95 -7.32 -11.30
CA MET A 64 42.17 -6.39 -10.48
C MET A 64 42.21 -4.95 -10.99
N LEU A 65 43.36 -4.50 -11.48
CA LEU A 65 43.52 -3.18 -12.09
C LEU A 65 42.72 -3.09 -13.39
N ALA A 66 42.84 -4.11 -14.24
CA ALA A 66 42.16 -4.17 -15.53
C ALA A 66 40.64 -4.41 -15.42
N SER A 67 40.16 -5.08 -14.36
CA SER A 67 38.76 -5.50 -14.23
C SER A 67 38.16 -5.13 -12.88
N GLN A 68 37.11 -4.31 -12.92
CA GLN A 68 36.30 -4.00 -11.74
C GLN A 68 35.60 -5.26 -11.19
N LYS A 69 35.17 -6.19 -12.05
CA LYS A 69 34.55 -7.46 -11.63
C LYS A 69 35.52 -8.31 -10.82
N ALA A 70 36.80 -8.35 -11.19
CA ALA A 70 37.83 -9.07 -10.44
C ALA A 70 38.05 -8.45 -9.05
N ARG A 71 38.08 -7.11 -8.95
CA ARG A 71 38.13 -6.40 -7.66
C ARG A 71 36.93 -6.74 -6.77
N ILE A 72 35.73 -6.72 -7.33
CA ILE A 72 34.49 -7.02 -6.59
C ILE A 72 34.50 -8.48 -6.12
N ALA A 73 34.86 -9.42 -6.98
CA ALA A 73 34.87 -10.85 -6.63
C ALA A 73 35.83 -11.19 -5.49
N VAL A 74 36.99 -10.52 -5.42
CA VAL A 74 37.99 -10.81 -4.38
C VAL A 74 37.72 -10.09 -3.07
N PHE A 75 37.12 -8.89 -3.09
CA PHE A 75 36.99 -8.06 -1.89
C PHE A 75 35.57 -7.68 -1.48
N ARG A 76 34.55 -7.83 -2.35
CA ARG A 76 33.20 -7.27 -2.15
C ARG A 76 32.08 -8.25 -2.54
N LEU A 77 32.35 -9.55 -2.52
CA LEU A 77 31.33 -10.54 -2.92
C LEU A 77 30.15 -10.53 -1.95
N ASP A 78 30.42 -10.46 -0.65
CA ASP A 78 29.38 -10.44 0.39
C ASP A 78 28.52 -9.18 0.29
N ASP A 79 29.14 -8.01 0.12
CA ASP A 79 28.43 -6.74 -0.09
C ASP A 79 27.50 -6.81 -1.32
N LEU A 80 27.99 -7.40 -2.41
CA LEU A 80 27.21 -7.57 -3.64
C LEU A 80 26.00 -8.50 -3.42
N LEU A 81 26.17 -9.58 -2.65
CA LEU A 81 25.07 -10.50 -2.31
C LEU A 81 24.01 -9.82 -1.43
N LEU A 82 24.45 -9.03 -0.45
CA LEU A 82 23.55 -8.23 0.39
C LEU A 82 22.78 -7.19 -0.43
N GLU A 83 23.42 -6.53 -1.40
CA GLU A 83 22.77 -5.57 -2.29
C GLU A 83 21.73 -6.24 -3.20
N ILE A 84 22.01 -7.45 -3.69
CA ILE A 84 21.04 -8.24 -4.47
C ILE A 84 19.84 -8.63 -3.62
N GLU A 85 20.05 -9.07 -2.37
CA GLU A 85 18.97 -9.44 -1.47
C GLU A 85 18.09 -8.23 -1.13
N ARG A 86 18.71 -7.09 -0.80
CA ARG A 86 18.01 -5.84 -0.54
C ARG A 86 17.20 -5.37 -1.76
N SER A 87 17.80 -5.41 -2.94
CA SER A 87 17.13 -5.01 -4.18
C SER A 87 15.94 -5.92 -4.51
N LYS A 88 16.04 -7.22 -4.22
CA LYS A 88 14.90 -8.15 -4.36
C LYS A 88 13.78 -7.83 -3.39
N ALA A 89 14.10 -7.59 -2.12
CA ALA A 89 13.11 -7.21 -1.12
C ALA A 89 12.37 -5.92 -1.52
N GLU A 90 13.11 -4.92 -2.01
CA GLU A 90 12.53 -3.66 -2.49
C GLU A 90 11.65 -3.84 -3.74
N LEU A 91 12.02 -4.73 -4.67
CA LEU A 91 11.19 -5.05 -5.81
C LEU A 91 9.88 -5.73 -5.41
N ASP A 92 9.91 -6.59 -4.39
CA ASP A 92 8.71 -7.28 -3.90
C ASP A 92 7.77 -6.31 -3.18
N THR A 93 8.29 -5.37 -2.37
CA THR A 93 7.47 -4.32 -1.77
C THR A 93 6.85 -3.44 -2.84
N LEU A 94 7.62 -2.99 -3.83
CA LEU A 94 7.12 -2.11 -4.89
C LEU A 94 6.04 -2.80 -5.75
N ARG A 95 6.14 -4.11 -5.93
CA ARG A 95 5.09 -4.92 -6.59
C ARG A 95 3.82 -5.01 -5.76
N ALA A 96 3.95 -5.18 -4.44
CA ALA A 96 2.81 -5.19 -3.53
C ALA A 96 2.09 -3.83 -3.55
N ASP A 97 2.84 -2.74 -3.42
CA ASP A 97 2.31 -1.37 -3.46
C ASP A 97 1.60 -1.10 -4.79
N LYS A 98 2.23 -1.45 -5.92
CA LYS A 98 1.61 -1.29 -7.24
C LYS A 98 0.28 -2.03 -7.33
N LYS A 99 0.20 -3.25 -6.81
CA LYS A 99 -1.04 -4.04 -6.82
C LYS A 99 -2.12 -3.40 -5.95
N GLU A 100 -1.76 -2.88 -4.78
CA GLU A 100 -2.69 -2.17 -3.90
C GLU A 100 -3.22 -0.90 -4.58
N LEU A 101 -2.33 -0.07 -5.14
CA LEU A 101 -2.73 1.13 -5.88
C LEU A 101 -3.65 0.81 -7.06
N GLN A 102 -3.36 -0.25 -7.82
CA GLN A 102 -4.23 -0.71 -8.90
C GLN A 102 -5.63 -1.06 -8.38
N GLN A 103 -5.71 -1.83 -7.29
CA GLN A 103 -6.98 -2.19 -6.69
C GLN A 103 -7.76 -0.97 -6.16
N GLN A 104 -7.07 0.01 -5.58
CA GLN A 104 -7.67 1.28 -5.17
C GLN A 104 -8.24 2.05 -6.38
N THR A 105 -7.52 2.10 -7.50
CA THR A 105 -8.01 2.77 -8.73
C THR A 105 -9.20 2.05 -9.34
N GLU A 106 -9.21 0.72 -9.35
CA GLU A 106 -10.35 -0.08 -9.84
C GLU A 106 -11.59 0.12 -8.97
N ASN A 107 -11.42 0.05 -7.64
CA ASN A 107 -12.50 0.33 -6.69
C ASN A 107 -13.05 1.75 -6.85
N LEU A 108 -12.17 2.73 -7.03
CA LEU A 108 -12.59 4.12 -7.24
C LEU A 108 -13.36 4.28 -8.56
N ALA A 109 -12.85 3.70 -9.65
CA ALA A 109 -13.53 3.72 -10.95
C ALA A 109 -14.91 3.04 -10.88
N HIS A 110 -15.01 1.91 -10.18
CA HIS A 110 -16.26 1.20 -9.95
C HIS A 110 -17.26 2.06 -9.16
N ASN A 111 -16.83 2.65 -8.05
CA ASN A 111 -17.67 3.54 -7.24
C ASN A 111 -18.12 4.77 -8.02
N LEU A 112 -17.25 5.37 -8.85
CA LEU A 112 -17.59 6.52 -9.67
C LEU A 112 -18.63 6.17 -10.74
N LYS A 113 -18.52 4.99 -11.36
CA LYS A 113 -19.52 4.48 -12.30
C LYS A 113 -20.88 4.27 -11.64
N LEU A 114 -20.91 3.58 -10.49
CA LEU A 114 -22.12 3.36 -9.70
C LEU A 114 -22.77 4.69 -9.28
N PHE A 115 -21.96 5.65 -8.84
CA PHE A 115 -22.44 6.98 -8.48
C PHE A 115 -23.02 7.71 -9.68
N GLY A 116 -22.34 7.68 -10.83
CA GLY A 116 -22.82 8.27 -12.07
C GLY A 116 -24.18 7.69 -12.50
N GLU A 117 -24.30 6.36 -12.53
CA GLU A 117 -25.56 5.67 -12.85
C GLU A 117 -26.69 6.08 -11.90
N LYS A 118 -26.43 6.11 -10.58
CA LYS A 118 -27.42 6.60 -9.59
C LYS A 118 -27.78 8.07 -9.82
N TYR A 119 -26.81 8.93 -10.11
CA TYR A 119 -27.04 10.36 -10.31
C TYR A 119 -27.93 10.63 -11.54
N PHE A 120 -27.76 9.88 -12.63
CA PHE A 120 -28.63 9.97 -13.80
C PHE A 120 -30.07 9.51 -13.50
N LEU A 121 -30.25 8.49 -12.64
CA LEU A 121 -31.58 8.10 -12.17
C LEU A 121 -32.25 9.25 -11.38
N TYR A 122 -31.51 9.92 -10.51
CA TYR A 122 -32.03 11.07 -9.74
C TYR A 122 -32.40 12.28 -10.59
N LEU A 123 -31.67 12.57 -11.67
CA LEU A 123 -31.98 13.71 -12.55
C LEU A 123 -33.27 13.54 -13.35
N ASN A 124 -33.63 12.29 -13.68
CA ASN A 124 -34.82 11.98 -14.46
C ASN A 124 -36.07 11.75 -13.58
N GLN A 125 -35.91 11.69 -12.26
CA GLN A 125 -37.01 11.57 -11.31
C GLN A 125 -37.47 12.95 -10.84
N GLU A 126 -38.78 13.12 -10.70
CA GLU A 126 -39.36 14.33 -10.15
C GLU A 126 -39.06 14.43 -8.65
N VAL A 127 -38.52 15.58 -8.21
CA VAL A 127 -38.27 15.85 -6.79
C VAL A 127 -39.62 16.13 -6.12
N LEU A 128 -40.13 15.17 -5.35
CA LEU A 128 -41.42 15.29 -4.65
C LEU A 128 -41.30 16.20 -3.43
N TYR A 129 -40.21 16.08 -2.66
CA TYR A 129 -39.93 16.99 -1.55
C TYR A 129 -38.50 17.51 -1.59
N LYS A 130 -38.34 18.84 -1.52
CA LYS A 130 -37.04 19.46 -1.26
C LYS A 130 -36.66 19.31 0.20
N LYS A 131 -35.37 19.38 0.51
CA LYS A 131 -34.86 19.39 1.89
C LYS A 131 -35.48 20.53 2.72
N GLY A 132 -35.91 20.21 3.94
CA GLY A 132 -36.46 21.17 4.90
C GLY A 132 -37.94 21.51 4.67
N VAL A 133 -38.64 20.78 3.79
CA VAL A 133 -40.09 20.93 3.61
C VAL A 133 -40.81 20.22 4.74
N GLU A 134 -41.79 20.90 5.34
CA GLU A 134 -42.70 20.33 6.32
C GLU A 134 -43.62 19.31 5.65
N VAL A 135 -43.58 18.07 6.14
CA VAL A 135 -44.37 16.94 5.63
C VAL A 135 -45.64 16.77 6.45
N SER A 136 -45.54 16.96 7.78
CA SER A 136 -46.65 16.86 8.71
C SER A 136 -46.32 17.55 10.02
N GLN A 137 -47.35 17.89 10.79
CA GLN A 137 -47.22 18.45 12.13
C GLN A 137 -48.29 17.85 13.06
N ILE A 138 -47.95 17.73 14.33
CA ILE A 138 -48.87 17.34 15.41
C ILE A 138 -48.63 18.27 16.61
N ILE A 139 -49.72 18.70 17.24
CA ILE A 139 -49.67 19.47 18.49
C ILE A 139 -49.72 18.46 19.63
N ILE A 140 -48.72 18.50 20.50
CA ILE A 140 -48.65 17.65 21.69
C ILE A 140 -48.85 18.57 22.89
N ASN A 141 -49.86 18.22 23.68
CA ASN A 141 -50.18 18.90 24.93
C ASN A 141 -49.45 18.23 26.11
N ASP A 142 -49.50 18.88 27.27
CA ASP A 142 -48.93 18.36 28.50
C ASP A 142 -49.69 17.09 28.94
N GLU A 143 -49.12 15.93 28.62
CA GLU A 143 -49.69 14.61 28.82
C GLU A 143 -48.62 13.64 29.34
N SER A 144 -49.05 12.47 29.82
CA SER A 144 -48.11 11.48 30.36
C SER A 144 -47.16 10.94 29.28
N LYS A 145 -45.94 10.55 29.67
CA LYS A 145 -44.93 10.00 28.75
C LYS A 145 -45.46 8.82 27.92
N GLU A 146 -46.30 7.97 28.51
CA GLU A 146 -46.91 6.84 27.80
C GLU A 146 -47.87 7.32 26.72
N GLU A 147 -48.67 8.33 27.02
CA GLU A 147 -49.66 8.89 26.10
C GLU A 147 -49.02 9.67 24.95
N ILE A 148 -47.98 10.47 25.23
CA ILE A 148 -47.14 11.13 24.22
C ILE A 148 -46.49 10.08 23.30
N SER A 149 -45.98 8.98 23.86
CA SER A 149 -45.37 7.91 23.06
C SER A 149 -46.40 7.21 22.18
N THR A 150 -47.59 6.91 22.69
CA THR A 150 -48.67 6.31 21.91
C THR A 150 -49.13 7.25 20.78
N GLN A 151 -49.31 8.54 21.04
CA GLN A 151 -49.71 9.52 20.03
C GLN A 151 -48.66 9.67 18.92
N LEU A 152 -47.38 9.82 19.28
CA LEU A 152 -46.29 9.92 18.31
C LEU A 152 -46.15 8.65 17.47
N ASN A 153 -46.26 7.46 18.08
CA ASN A 153 -46.17 6.20 17.35
C ASN A 153 -47.33 6.01 16.38
N ASN A 154 -48.56 6.32 16.80
CA ASN A 154 -49.73 6.25 15.93
C ASN A 154 -49.63 7.25 14.76
N TRP A 155 -49.14 8.47 15.04
CA TRP A 155 -48.91 9.49 14.01
C TRP A 155 -47.84 9.06 13.00
N LEU A 156 -46.70 8.51 13.46
CA LEU A 156 -45.66 7.97 12.60
C LEU A 156 -46.15 6.79 11.74
N GLN A 157 -47.02 5.93 12.30
CA GLN A 157 -47.62 4.82 11.56
C GLN A 157 -48.60 5.30 10.48
N GLN A 158 -49.39 6.33 10.76
CA GLN A 158 -50.27 6.97 9.78
C GLN A 158 -49.46 7.59 8.64
N LEU A 159 -48.35 8.26 8.96
CA LEU A 159 -47.46 8.85 7.97
C LEU A 159 -46.72 7.82 7.13
N ASP A 160 -46.36 6.67 7.70
CA ASP A 160 -45.78 5.56 6.93
C ASP A 160 -46.78 5.03 5.89
N SER A 161 -48.06 4.95 6.26
CA SER A 161 -49.13 4.54 5.35
C SER A 161 -49.35 5.56 4.22
N GLN A 162 -49.39 6.86 4.56
CA GLN A 162 -49.48 7.94 3.56
C GLN A 162 -48.25 8.02 2.65
N ALA A 163 -47.06 7.72 3.18
CA ALA A 163 -45.84 7.67 2.40
C ALA A 163 -45.91 6.56 1.33
N GLN A 164 -46.44 5.39 1.67
CA GLN A 164 -46.65 4.30 0.71
C GLN A 164 -47.67 4.65 -0.39
N GLU A 165 -48.74 5.39 -0.05
CA GLU A 165 -49.71 5.89 -1.05
C GLU A 165 -49.08 6.88 -2.05
N LEU A 166 -48.12 7.69 -1.58
CA LEU A 166 -47.37 8.64 -2.40
C LEU A 166 -46.17 8.00 -3.13
N GLU A 167 -46.12 6.66 -3.19
CA GLU A 167 -45.06 5.86 -3.82
C GLU A 167 -43.67 6.05 -3.17
N PHE A 168 -43.60 6.38 -1.89
CA PHE A 168 -42.35 6.22 -1.12
C PHE A 168 -42.24 4.80 -0.60
N ASN A 169 -41.01 4.32 -0.45
CA ASN A 169 -40.74 2.94 -0.03
C ASN A 169 -41.10 2.71 1.45
N LYS A 170 -40.72 3.65 2.33
CA LYS A 170 -41.08 3.67 3.77
C LYS A 170 -40.69 4.99 4.41
N LEU A 171 -41.28 5.30 5.56
CA LEU A 171 -40.84 6.38 6.44
C LEU A 171 -39.54 6.00 7.16
N ARG A 172 -38.56 6.89 7.15
CA ARG A 172 -37.29 6.70 7.87
C ARG A 172 -37.01 7.90 8.79
N TYR A 173 -36.92 7.61 10.08
CA TYR A 173 -36.58 8.57 11.13
C TYR A 173 -35.53 7.99 12.08
N ASN A 174 -34.94 8.84 12.92
CA ASN A 174 -33.94 8.45 13.89
C ASN A 174 -34.59 8.12 15.25
N GLY A 175 -34.63 6.85 15.65
CA GLY A 175 -35.25 6.44 16.92
C GLY A 175 -34.65 7.13 18.16
N ARG A 176 -33.34 7.39 18.18
CA ARG A 176 -32.70 8.14 19.30
C ARG A 176 -33.14 9.60 19.36
N GLU A 177 -33.54 10.17 18.23
CA GLU A 177 -34.07 11.54 18.16
C GLU A 177 -35.51 11.58 18.69
N LEU A 178 -36.30 10.55 18.37
CA LEU A 178 -37.65 10.35 18.91
C LEU A 178 -37.64 10.18 20.44
N ASP A 179 -36.73 9.38 21.00
CA ASP A 179 -36.63 9.20 22.45
C ASP A 179 -36.28 10.51 23.18
N LYS A 180 -35.38 11.30 22.58
CA LYS A 180 -35.03 12.64 23.09
C LYS A 180 -36.20 13.61 22.99
N LEU A 181 -36.93 13.58 21.87
CA LEU A 181 -38.13 14.38 21.66
C LEU A 181 -39.17 14.10 22.75
N ILE A 182 -39.49 12.81 23.00
CA ILE A 182 -40.43 12.40 24.05
C ILE A 182 -39.96 12.92 25.43
N THR A 183 -38.67 12.84 25.72
CA THR A 183 -38.10 13.35 26.98
C THR A 183 -38.30 14.87 27.11
N ILE A 184 -37.99 15.63 26.06
CA ILE A 184 -38.14 17.09 26.04
C ILE A 184 -39.61 17.52 26.19
N LEU A 185 -40.53 16.79 25.54
CA LEU A 185 -41.97 17.05 25.62
C LEU A 185 -42.56 16.72 27.00
N THR A 186 -41.97 15.76 27.72
CA THR A 186 -42.40 15.38 29.08
C THR A 186 -41.85 16.33 30.14
N GLU A 187 -40.64 16.88 29.95
CA GLU A 187 -39.98 17.76 30.93
C GLU A 187 -40.52 19.20 30.94
N LYS A 188 -41.16 19.62 29.86
CA LYS A 188 -41.64 20.99 29.70
C LYS A 188 -43.16 20.98 29.65
N GLU A 189 -43.79 21.34 30.77
CA GLU A 189 -45.25 21.49 30.99
C GLU A 189 -45.86 22.59 30.08
N ALA A 190 -45.73 22.46 28.75
CA ALA A 190 -46.21 23.41 27.76
C ALA A 190 -46.56 22.68 26.47
N SER A 191 -47.54 23.21 25.71
CA SER A 191 -47.88 22.66 24.40
C SER A 191 -46.77 22.93 23.38
N TYR A 192 -46.35 21.90 22.65
CA TYR A 192 -45.36 22.00 21.58
C TYR A 192 -45.95 21.50 20.27
N THR A 193 -45.65 22.20 19.17
CA THR A 193 -45.89 21.69 17.83
C THR A 193 -44.67 20.91 17.38
N VAL A 194 -44.84 19.60 17.19
CA VAL A 194 -43.84 18.74 16.58
C VAL A 194 -44.06 18.73 15.08
N ARG A 195 -43.05 19.16 14.33
CA ARG A 195 -43.04 19.13 12.88
C ARG A 195 -42.11 18.05 12.36
N LEU A 196 -42.51 17.40 11.28
CA LEU A 196 -41.64 16.52 10.52
C LEU A 196 -41.18 17.25 9.26
N ILE A 197 -39.87 17.46 9.17
CA ILE A 197 -39.24 18.11 8.03
C ILE A 197 -38.37 17.11 7.27
N THR A 198 -38.32 17.22 5.96
CA THR A 198 -37.48 16.35 5.13
C THR A 198 -35.98 16.57 5.41
N ALA A 199 -35.25 15.47 5.62
CA ALA A 199 -33.83 15.53 5.95
C ALA A 199 -32.96 15.92 4.74
N ASN A 200 -33.37 15.49 3.55
CA ASN A 200 -32.71 15.65 2.26
C ASN A 200 -33.76 15.87 1.15
N ASN A 201 -33.33 16.07 -0.09
CA ASN A 201 -34.25 16.00 -1.24
C ASN A 201 -34.71 14.55 -1.41
N ILE A 202 -36.02 14.36 -1.61
CA ILE A 202 -36.66 13.05 -1.67
C ILE A 202 -37.29 12.90 -3.05
N PHE A 203 -36.95 11.81 -3.70
CA PHE A 203 -37.41 11.46 -5.04
C PHE A 203 -38.51 10.39 -4.95
N LYS A 204 -39.29 10.27 -6.02
CA LYS A 204 -40.33 9.25 -6.13
C LYS A 204 -39.72 7.83 -6.06
N GLY A 205 -40.22 6.97 -5.17
CA GLY A 205 -39.69 5.61 -4.93
C GLY A 205 -38.61 5.50 -3.86
N ASP A 206 -38.11 6.60 -3.31
CA ASP A 206 -37.13 6.59 -2.21
C ASP A 206 -37.79 6.40 -0.83
N ASP A 207 -36.97 6.14 0.19
CA ASP A 207 -37.40 6.25 1.59
C ASP A 207 -37.70 7.72 1.94
N LEU A 208 -38.83 7.99 2.59
CA LEU A 208 -39.21 9.31 3.11
C LEU A 208 -38.39 9.60 4.37
N VAL A 209 -37.20 10.21 4.22
CA VAL A 209 -36.31 10.53 5.34
C VAL A 209 -36.70 11.85 5.99
N VAL A 210 -37.10 11.79 7.26
CA VAL A 210 -37.61 12.94 8.02
C VAL A 210 -36.83 13.19 9.31
N LYS A 211 -36.91 14.42 9.82
CA LYS A 211 -36.36 14.89 11.11
C LYS A 211 -37.44 15.58 11.91
N PHE A 212 -37.29 15.57 13.23
CA PHE A 212 -38.22 16.25 14.12
C PHE A 212 -37.76 17.69 14.36
N ASP A 213 -38.67 18.62 14.22
CA ASP A 213 -38.45 20.04 14.55
C ASP A 213 -39.51 20.48 15.56
N LEU A 214 -39.07 21.16 16.61
CA LEU A 214 -39.91 21.59 17.73
C LEU A 214 -40.18 23.08 17.63
N VAL A 215 -41.44 23.46 17.56
CA VAL A 215 -41.87 24.86 17.67
C VAL A 215 -42.68 25.01 18.94
N GLY A 216 -42.19 25.83 19.87
CA GLY A 216 -42.95 26.17 21.07
C GLY A 216 -44.22 26.94 20.70
N VAL A 217 -45.36 26.52 21.24
CA VAL A 217 -46.60 27.28 21.10
C VAL A 217 -46.52 28.41 22.13
N ASN A 218 -46.17 29.62 21.69
CA ASN A 218 -46.39 30.80 22.51
C ASN A 218 -47.92 31.04 22.55
N LEU A 219 -48.56 30.62 23.64
CA LEU A 219 -49.88 31.12 24.04
C LEU A 219 -49.75 32.55 24.59
#